data_AF-A0A847NT86-F1
#
_entry.id   AF-A0A847NT86-F1
#
_cell.length_a   1.000
_cell.length_b   1.000
_cell.length_c   1.000
_cell.angle_alpha   90.00
_cell.angle_beta   90.00
_cell.angle_gamma   90.00
#
_symmetry.space_group_name_H-M   'P 1'
#
loop_
_entity.id
_entity.type
_entity.pdbx_description
1 polymer ?
#
loop_
_entity_poly.entity_id
_entity_poly.type
_entity_poly.pdbx_seq_one_letter_code
_entity_poly.pdbx_strand_id
1 'polypeptide(L)'
;MKGFLLDYINENEFKKLERALKKYNMLAYKKLNFEYYPSLRNGKFVGEKISSNRKDNTETYELKLPSDYMFSQVHGDVTLKYIVYKKENVVMLDTITPTEILLEGHMAELTTYKGVMISKSNASKDMFKIDLLYMMQGK
;
A
#
# COMPACT_ATOMS: atom_id res chain seq x y z
N MET A 1 -26.91 9.43 6.26
CA MET A 1 -25.88 8.94 7.20
C MET A 1 -24.67 9.85 7.04
N LYS A 2 -24.13 10.44 8.13
CA LYS A 2 -22.91 11.24 8.03
C LYS A 2 -21.75 10.27 7.75
N GLY A 3 -21.30 10.23 6.49
CA GLY A 3 -20.15 9.42 6.10
C GLY A 3 -18.86 9.99 6.67
N PHE A 4 -17.82 9.17 6.71
CA PHE A 4 -16.50 9.62 7.07
C PHE A 4 -15.86 10.39 5.90
N LEU A 5 -15.23 11.52 6.21
CA LEU A 5 -14.41 12.25 5.25
C LEU A 5 -13.06 11.54 5.10
N LEU A 6 -12.63 11.26 3.87
CA LEU A 6 -11.25 10.82 3.61
C LEU A 6 -10.37 12.06 3.48
N ASP A 7 -9.32 12.12 4.28
CA ASP A 7 -8.29 13.15 4.23
C ASP A 7 -6.90 12.49 4.22
N TYR A 8 -5.84 13.27 4.03
CA TYR A 8 -4.47 12.78 3.92
C TYR A 8 -3.58 13.43 4.97
N ILE A 9 -2.69 12.65 5.59
CA ILE A 9 -1.63 13.23 6.42
C ILE A 9 -0.64 14.01 5.55
N ASN A 10 -0.25 13.42 4.42
CA ASN A 10 0.57 14.05 3.40
C ASN A 10 0.01 13.75 2.00
N GLU A 11 -0.85 14.63 1.49
CA GLU A 11 -1.52 14.45 0.20
C GLU A 11 -0.54 14.28 -0.97
N ASN A 12 0.55 15.05 -0.98
CA ASN A 12 1.51 15.04 -2.09
C ASN A 12 2.25 13.70 -2.18
N GLU A 13 2.77 13.22 -1.05
CA GLU A 13 3.47 11.94 -1.00
C GLU A 13 2.52 10.77 -1.24
N PHE A 14 1.33 10.81 -0.65
CA PHE A 14 0.32 9.77 -0.85
C PHE A 14 -0.10 9.65 -2.31
N LYS A 15 -0.34 10.78 -3.01
CA LYS A 15 -0.68 10.77 -4.44
C LYS A 15 0.45 10.20 -5.31
N LYS A 16 1.72 10.40 -4.94
CA LYS A 16 2.85 9.77 -5.67
C LYS A 16 2.81 8.26 -5.52
N LEU A 17 2.60 7.77 -4.30
CA LEU A 17 2.45 6.34 -4.01
C LEU A 17 1.26 5.73 -4.73
N GLU A 18 0.12 6.42 -4.73
CA GLU A 18 -1.10 5.96 -5.39
C GLU A 18 -0.92 5.88 -6.92
N ARG A 19 -0.21 6.84 -7.53
CA ARG A 19 0.14 6.81 -8.97
C ARG A 19 1.07 5.65 -9.30
N ALA A 20 2.08 5.39 -8.46
CA ALA A 20 2.94 4.22 -8.63
C ALA A 20 2.15 2.92 -8.48
N LEU A 21 1.28 2.84 -7.47
CA LEU A 21 0.41 1.69 -7.26
C LEU A 21 -0.47 1.45 -8.48
N LYS A 22 -1.04 2.50 -9.09
CA LYS A 22 -1.80 2.39 -10.33
C LYS A 22 -0.98 1.82 -11.49
N LYS A 23 0.29 2.23 -11.62
CA LYS A 23 1.18 1.77 -12.71
C LYS A 23 1.60 0.30 -12.53
N TYR A 24 1.90 -0.08 -11.31
CA TYR A 24 2.64 -1.32 -11.01
C TYR A 24 1.78 -2.41 -10.37
N ASN A 25 0.69 -2.04 -9.71
CA ASN A 25 -0.28 -2.97 -9.12
C ASN A 25 -1.72 -2.43 -9.32
N MET A 26 -2.17 -2.53 -10.58
CA MET A 26 -3.52 -2.07 -10.98
C MET A 26 -4.64 -2.76 -10.19
N LEU A 27 -4.45 -4.02 -9.76
CA LEU A 27 -5.45 -4.77 -9.02
C LEU A 27 -5.65 -4.19 -7.61
N ALA A 28 -4.55 -3.93 -6.88
CA ALA A 28 -4.60 -3.20 -5.61
C ALA A 28 -5.24 -1.83 -5.78
N TYR A 29 -4.84 -1.07 -6.79
CA TYR A 29 -5.37 0.27 -7.05
C TYR A 29 -6.88 0.27 -7.29
N LYS A 30 -7.40 -0.67 -8.09
CA LYS A 30 -8.84 -0.82 -8.34
C LYS A 30 -9.58 -1.17 -7.05
N LYS A 31 -9.10 -2.16 -6.31
CA LYS A 31 -9.75 -2.59 -5.06
C LYS A 31 -9.79 -1.46 -4.02
N LEU A 32 -8.69 -0.71 -3.93
CA LEU A 32 -8.58 0.46 -3.08
C LEU A 32 -9.63 1.53 -3.42
N ASN A 33 -9.77 1.87 -4.70
CA ASN A 33 -10.68 2.92 -5.14
C ASN A 33 -12.15 2.51 -5.14
N PHE A 34 -12.46 1.27 -5.55
CA PHE A 34 -13.85 0.84 -5.75
C PHE A 34 -14.47 0.13 -4.55
N GLU A 35 -13.67 -0.48 -3.67
CA GLU A 35 -14.18 -1.21 -2.51
C GLU A 35 -13.81 -0.51 -1.19
N TYR A 36 -12.53 -0.20 -1.01
CA TYR A 36 -12.03 0.24 0.29
C TYR A 36 -12.37 1.70 0.59
N TYR A 37 -12.10 2.66 -0.30
CA TYR A 37 -12.48 4.06 -0.07
C TYR A 37 -13.98 4.26 0.15
N PRO A 38 -14.89 3.64 -0.63
CA PRO A 38 -16.33 3.72 -0.34
C PRO A 38 -16.69 3.07 1.01
N SER A 39 -16.08 1.93 1.36
CA SER A 39 -16.31 1.28 2.66
C SER A 39 -15.89 2.17 3.82
N LEU A 40 -14.72 2.82 3.74
CA LEU A 40 -14.23 3.75 4.74
C LEU A 40 -15.14 4.96 4.89
N ARG A 41 -15.60 5.55 3.77
CA ARG A 41 -16.58 6.66 3.77
C ARG A 41 -17.91 6.24 4.40
N ASN A 42 -18.31 4.98 4.27
CA ASN A 42 -19.52 4.44 4.89
C ASN A 42 -19.33 4.07 6.38
N GLY A 43 -18.13 4.22 6.94
CA GLY A 43 -17.81 3.88 8.33
C GLY A 43 -17.48 2.41 8.56
N LYS A 44 -17.25 1.63 7.50
CA LYS A 44 -16.75 0.26 7.59
C LYS A 44 -15.22 0.27 7.49
N PHE A 45 -14.56 0.24 8.65
CA PHE A 45 -13.09 0.16 8.73
C PHE A 45 -12.62 -1.26 8.42
N VAL A 46 -11.83 -1.39 7.36
CA VAL A 46 -11.35 -2.67 6.81
C VAL A 46 -9.86 -2.82 7.07
N GLY A 47 -9.42 -4.00 7.48
CA GLY A 47 -8.02 -4.28 7.81
C GLY A 47 -7.83 -4.58 9.30
N GLU A 48 -6.57 -4.70 9.70
CA GLU A 48 -6.16 -5.03 11.05
C GLU A 48 -5.93 -3.76 11.86
N LYS A 49 -6.42 -3.75 13.11
CA LYS A 49 -6.23 -2.62 14.01
C LYS A 49 -4.88 -2.75 14.71
N ILE A 50 -3.91 -1.92 14.32
CA ILE A 50 -2.56 -1.95 14.89
C ILE A 50 -2.50 -1.25 16.24
N SER A 51 -3.21 -0.13 16.38
CA SER A 51 -3.17 0.64 17.62
C SER A 51 -4.47 1.42 17.87
N SER A 52 -4.70 1.73 19.14
CA SER A 52 -5.76 2.64 19.57
C SER A 52 -5.22 3.62 20.58
N ASN A 53 -5.40 4.90 20.32
CA ASN A 53 -5.06 5.94 21.26
C ASN A 53 -6.32 6.41 21.98
N ARG A 54 -6.42 6.10 23.28
CA ARG A 54 -7.58 6.46 24.11
C ARG A 54 -7.66 7.95 24.42
N LYS A 55 -6.53 8.68 24.39
CA LYS A 55 -6.51 10.14 24.66
C LYS A 55 -7.18 10.90 23.51
N ASP A 56 -6.81 10.55 22.29
CA ASP A 56 -7.28 11.24 21.08
C ASP A 56 -8.52 10.57 20.47
N ASN A 57 -8.94 9.42 20.99
CA ASN A 57 -10.03 8.58 20.47
C ASN A 57 -9.81 8.22 18.98
N THR A 58 -8.57 7.89 18.65
CA THR A 58 -8.14 7.50 17.30
C THR A 58 -7.79 6.02 17.25
N GLU A 59 -8.04 5.42 16.08
CA GLU A 59 -7.70 4.03 15.81
C GLU A 59 -6.91 3.94 14.51
N THR A 60 -5.74 3.32 14.59
CA THR A 60 -4.88 3.12 13.43
C THR A 60 -5.08 1.72 12.89
N TYR A 61 -5.30 1.65 11.59
CA TYR A 61 -5.54 0.43 10.85
C TYR A 61 -4.50 0.24 9.77
N GLU A 62 -4.23 -1.02 9.47
CA GLU A 62 -3.44 -1.44 8.33
C GLU A 62 -4.24 -2.44 7.50
N LEU A 63 -4.37 -2.13 6.22
CA LEU A 63 -5.12 -2.89 5.26
C LEU A 63 -4.17 -3.47 4.23
N LYS A 64 -4.00 -4.80 4.26
CA LYS A 64 -3.27 -5.52 3.24
C LYS A 64 -4.04 -5.50 1.92
N LEU A 65 -3.42 -4.89 0.91
CA LEU A 65 -3.92 -4.84 -0.45
C LEU A 65 -3.48 -6.10 -1.22
N PRO A 66 -4.26 -6.53 -2.23
CA PRO A 66 -3.87 -7.67 -3.04
C PRO A 66 -2.67 -7.33 -3.92
N SER A 67 -1.61 -8.12 -3.83
CA SER A 67 -0.38 -7.99 -4.62
C SER A 67 0.04 -9.32 -5.21
N ASP A 68 0.87 -9.25 -6.27
CA ASP A 68 1.51 -10.43 -6.83
C ASP A 68 2.38 -11.12 -5.78
N TYR A 69 2.34 -12.45 -5.73
CA TYR A 69 3.07 -13.24 -4.74
C TYR A 69 4.58 -12.97 -4.79
N MET A 70 5.17 -12.94 -5.98
CA MET A 70 6.60 -12.71 -6.14
C MET A 70 6.96 -11.28 -5.73
N PHE A 71 6.12 -10.30 -6.05
CA PHE A 71 6.31 -8.93 -5.57
C PHE A 71 6.30 -8.85 -4.04
N SER A 72 5.31 -9.46 -3.39
CA SER A 72 5.20 -9.51 -1.93
C SER A 72 6.43 -10.15 -1.26
N GLN A 73 7.00 -11.21 -1.86
CA GLN A 73 8.18 -11.86 -1.31
C GLN A 73 9.46 -11.03 -1.48
N VAL A 74 9.58 -10.27 -2.57
CA VAL A 74 10.79 -9.47 -2.86
C VAL A 74 10.77 -8.13 -2.12
N HIS A 75 9.65 -7.41 -2.18
CA HIS A 75 9.50 -6.04 -1.71
C HIS A 75 8.66 -5.89 -0.44
N GLY A 76 7.98 -6.95 -0.01
CA GLY A 76 7.01 -6.91 1.08
C GLY A 76 5.57 -6.73 0.58
N ASP A 77 4.63 -7.02 1.45
CA ASP A 77 3.21 -6.88 1.15
C ASP A 77 2.82 -5.41 0.95
N VAL A 78 1.90 -5.17 0.01
CA VAL A 78 1.37 -3.83 -0.19
C VAL A 78 0.32 -3.56 0.88
N THR A 79 0.58 -2.63 1.80
CA THR A 79 -0.40 -2.27 2.84
C THR A 79 -0.74 -0.78 2.80
N LEU A 80 -2.02 -0.46 3.02
CA LEU A 80 -2.47 0.89 3.29
C LEU A 80 -2.55 1.09 4.80
N LYS A 81 -1.86 2.10 5.32
CA LYS A 81 -2.01 2.55 6.69
C LYS A 81 -2.90 3.79 6.75
N TYR A 82 -3.88 3.79 7.66
CA TYR A 82 -4.77 4.92 7.86
C TYR A 82 -5.21 5.05 9.32
N ILE A 83 -5.61 6.26 9.71
CA ILE A 83 -6.02 6.61 11.07
C ILE A 83 -7.47 7.07 11.04
N VAL A 84 -8.29 6.49 11.91
CA VAL A 84 -9.70 6.83 12.05
C VAL A 84 -9.88 7.76 13.24
N TYR A 85 -10.41 8.94 12.95
CA TYR A 85 -10.79 9.98 13.89
C TYR A 85 -12.31 9.91 14.12
N LYS A 86 -12.72 9.16 15.15
CA LYS A 86 -14.14 8.87 15.40
C LYS A 86 -14.96 10.08 15.82
N LYS A 87 -14.34 11.07 16.48
CA LYS A 87 -15.04 12.30 16.92
C LYS A 87 -15.32 13.21 15.74
N GLU A 88 -14.33 13.36 14.86
CA GLU A 88 -14.38 14.23 13.70
C GLU A 88 -15.08 13.57 12.49
N ASN A 89 -15.32 12.26 12.55
CA ASN A 89 -15.75 11.45 11.40
C ASN A 89 -14.80 11.61 10.20
N VAL A 90 -13.49 11.56 10.47
CA VAL A 90 -12.43 11.67 9.45
C VAL A 90 -11.62 10.38 9.43
N VAL A 91 -11.21 9.96 8.25
CA VAL A 91 -10.22 8.90 8.04
C VAL A 91 -9.03 9.53 7.35
N MET A 92 -7.92 9.65 8.06
CA MET A 92 -6.66 10.16 7.53
C MET A 92 -5.84 9.03 6.94
N LEU A 93 -5.61 9.09 5.64
CA LEU A 93 -4.71 8.20 4.92
C LEU A 93 -3.27 8.61 5.23
N ASP A 94 -2.51 7.69 5.81
CA ASP A 94 -1.13 7.92 6.27
C ASP A 94 -0.16 7.63 5.13
N THR A 95 -0.01 6.35 4.78
CA THR A 95 0.94 5.93 3.74
C THR A 95 0.57 4.59 3.13
N ILE A 96 1.22 4.27 2.01
CA ILE A 96 1.18 2.94 1.37
C ILE A 96 2.59 2.37 1.42
N THR A 97 2.72 1.15 1.95
CA THR A 97 3.96 0.39 1.95
C THR A 97 3.92 -0.63 0.81
N PRO A 98 5.07 -1.08 0.27
CA PRO A 98 6.43 -0.58 0.51
C PRO A 98 6.70 0.76 -0.20
N THR A 99 7.03 1.80 0.58
CA THR A 99 7.13 3.18 0.10
C THR A 99 8.32 3.39 -0.85
N GLU A 100 9.47 2.78 -0.58
CA GLU A 100 10.71 2.99 -1.35
C GLU A 100 10.56 2.62 -2.82
N ILE A 101 10.17 1.38 -3.12
CA ILE A 101 10.00 0.89 -4.49
C ILE A 101 8.87 1.62 -5.23
N LEU A 102 7.81 2.01 -4.52
CA LEU A 102 6.70 2.76 -5.11
C LEU A 102 7.13 4.18 -5.47
N LEU A 103 7.85 4.89 -4.59
CA LEU A 103 8.38 6.22 -4.90
C LEU A 103 9.42 6.16 -6.01
N GLU A 104 10.30 5.17 -5.99
CA GLU A 104 11.29 4.97 -7.06
C GLU A 104 10.59 4.75 -8.41
N GLY A 105 9.57 3.91 -8.43
CA GLY A 105 8.78 3.66 -9.63
C GLY A 105 7.94 4.84 -10.10
N HIS A 106 7.58 5.76 -9.20
CA HIS A 106 6.98 7.04 -9.60
C HIS A 106 8.02 7.96 -10.25
N MET A 107 9.23 8.02 -9.71
CA MET A 107 10.30 8.91 -10.20
C MET A 107 10.88 8.44 -11.53
N ALA A 108 11.01 7.13 -11.73
CA ALA A 108 11.56 6.56 -12.94
C ALA A 108 10.90 5.23 -13.30
N GLU A 109 10.89 4.91 -14.60
CA GLU A 109 10.42 3.61 -15.05
C GLU A 109 11.33 2.50 -14.54
N LEU A 110 10.74 1.57 -13.78
CA LEU A 110 11.41 0.37 -13.29
C LEU A 110 11.43 -0.70 -14.37
N THR A 111 12.52 -1.47 -14.42
CA THR A 111 12.62 -2.64 -15.26
C THR A 111 12.07 -3.86 -14.52
N THR A 112 11.78 -4.92 -15.28
CA THR A 112 11.34 -6.20 -14.73
C THR A 112 12.41 -7.27 -14.94
N TYR A 113 12.65 -8.11 -13.94
CA TYR A 113 13.46 -9.31 -14.03
C TYR A 113 12.60 -10.53 -13.71
N LYS A 114 12.54 -11.51 -14.63
CA LYS A 114 11.67 -12.70 -14.53
C LYS A 114 10.21 -12.37 -14.19
N GLY A 115 9.70 -11.27 -14.76
CA GLY A 115 8.32 -10.79 -14.56
C GLY A 115 8.09 -9.98 -13.28
N VAL A 116 9.11 -9.80 -12.43
CA VAL A 116 9.02 -9.06 -11.17
C VAL A 116 9.75 -7.72 -11.30
N MET A 117 9.16 -6.65 -10.80
CA MET A 117 9.79 -5.33 -10.81
C MET A 117 10.99 -5.29 -9.89
N ILE A 118 12.06 -4.66 -10.34
CA ILE A 118 13.29 -4.47 -9.57
C ILE A 118 13.55 -2.99 -9.34
N SER A 119 14.04 -2.65 -8.15
CA SER A 119 14.54 -1.32 -7.85
C SER A 119 15.75 -1.00 -8.72
N LYS A 120 15.96 0.26 -9.08
CA LYS A 120 17.24 0.69 -9.69
C LYS A 120 18.32 0.77 -8.64
N SER A 121 17.96 1.22 -7.44
CA SER A 121 18.83 1.36 -6.29
C SER A 121 19.39 0.03 -5.77
N ASN A 122 18.61 -1.05 -5.79
CA ASN A 122 18.98 -2.36 -5.24
C ASN A 122 18.77 -3.52 -6.24
N ALA A 123 18.91 -3.25 -7.54
CA ALA A 123 18.66 -4.21 -8.62
C ALA A 123 19.29 -5.60 -8.37
N SER A 124 20.57 -5.66 -8.00
CA SER A 124 21.27 -6.92 -7.75
C SER A 124 20.69 -7.73 -6.58
N LYS A 125 20.24 -7.04 -5.52
CA LYS A 125 19.62 -7.67 -4.35
C LYS A 125 18.25 -8.23 -4.70
N ASP A 126 17.47 -7.49 -5.48
CA ASP A 126 16.15 -7.92 -5.92
C ASP A 126 16.26 -9.13 -6.86
N MET A 127 17.19 -9.10 -7.81
CA MET A 127 17.48 -10.25 -8.69
C MET A 127 17.89 -11.49 -7.89
N PHE A 128 18.77 -11.33 -6.90
CA PHE A 128 19.16 -12.44 -6.03
C PHE A 128 17.98 -13.05 -5.27
N LYS A 129 17.11 -12.22 -4.69
CA LYS A 129 15.88 -12.69 -4.01
C LYS A 129 14.97 -13.44 -4.98
N ILE A 130 14.77 -12.89 -6.18
CA ILE A 130 13.95 -13.50 -7.22
C ILE A 130 14.53 -14.88 -7.58
N ASP A 131 15.82 -14.97 -7.88
CA ASP A 131 16.48 -16.22 -8.23
C ASP A 131 16.38 -17.26 -7.12
N LEU A 132 16.59 -16.86 -5.86
CA LEU A 132 16.42 -17.72 -4.69
C LEU A 132 14.99 -18.27 -4.60
N LEU A 133 13.97 -17.41 -4.78
CA LEU A 133 12.57 -17.83 -4.75
C LEU A 133 12.23 -18.82 -5.87
N TYR A 134 12.74 -18.60 -7.09
CA TYR A 134 12.56 -19.54 -8.20
C TYR A 134 13.19 -20.91 -7.87
N MET A 135 14.42 -20.93 -7.35
CA MET A 135 15.09 -22.17 -6.93
C MET A 135 14.32 -22.91 -5.84
N MET A 136 13.77 -22.19 -4.85
CA MET A 136 12.97 -22.79 -3.77
C MET A 136 11.63 -23.35 -4.25
N GLN A 137 11.05 -22.78 -5.30
CA GLN A 137 9.80 -23.26 -5.91
C GLN A 137 10.03 -24.46 -6.84
N GLY A 138 11.27 -24.93 -7.00
CA GLY A 138 11.62 -26.06 -7.85
C GLY A 138 11.34 -25.81 -9.35
N LYS A 139 11.35 -24.54 -9.76
CA LYS A 139 11.20 -24.11 -11.16
C LYS A 139 12.54 -23.70 -11.76
#